data_AF-A0A9P4UKQ2-F1
#
_entry.id   AF-A0A9P4UKQ2-F1
#
_cell.length_a   1.000
_cell.length_b   1.000
_cell.length_c   1.000
_cell.angle_alpha   90.00
_cell.angle_beta   90.00
_cell.angle_gamma   90.00
#
_symmetry.space_group_name_H-M   'P 1'
#
loop_
_entity.id
_entity.type
_entity.pdbx_description
1 polymer ?
#
loop_
_entity_poly.entity_id
_entity_poly.type
_entity_poly.pdbx_seq_one_letter_code
_entity_poly.pdbx_strand_id
1 'polypeptide(L)'
;MQQVRTAILRGTEVPEWLRDGGEYGEQGATRKLDALMVRTALVRAKSLAVFSTIQIASTGVEKNLVMGVIVEAQNIDSDLADWAQVYSGSMLSDADANLPSAITYTRAGILGRCCALRIINNSISIRGFDTLVHTLKQPTWCVAVLQVTRGDILETVAKELLSSISPIFDPASSACDRVVLHENGATRVELRIVPRLSRILAWSLLIAISTDYLNPDTRELLKQRLKTVADSLRDPILQSLIVEGKIHF
;
A
#
# COMPACT_ATOMS: atom_id res chain seq x y z
N MET A 1 -5.17 -13.08 -7.69
CA MET A 1 -4.83 -11.86 -6.93
C MET A 1 -4.67 -12.01 -5.41
N GLN A 2 -5.55 -12.71 -4.67
CA GLN A 2 -5.40 -12.80 -3.20
C GLN A 2 -4.08 -13.47 -2.76
N GLN A 3 -3.61 -14.49 -3.48
CA GLN A 3 -2.32 -15.14 -3.21
C GLN A 3 -1.13 -14.19 -3.37
N VAL A 4 -1.14 -13.30 -4.37
CA VAL A 4 -0.10 -12.27 -4.53
C VAL A 4 -0.14 -11.26 -3.38
N ARG A 5 -1.33 -10.85 -2.92
CA ARG A 5 -1.47 -10.00 -1.72
C ARG A 5 -0.86 -10.66 -0.48
N THR A 6 -1.10 -11.95 -0.31
CA THR A 6 -0.52 -12.74 0.79
C THR A 6 0.99 -12.85 0.65
N ALA A 7 1.50 -13.09 -0.55
CA ALA A 7 2.95 -13.15 -0.82
C ALA A 7 3.62 -11.81 -0.53
N ILE A 8 3.02 -10.70 -0.95
CA ILE A 8 3.47 -9.36 -0.59
C ILE A 8 3.48 -9.21 0.91
N LEU A 9 2.36 -9.43 1.61
CA LEU A 9 2.32 -9.26 3.05
C LEU A 9 3.43 -10.08 3.73
N ARG A 10 3.50 -11.38 3.46
CA ARG A 10 4.47 -12.30 4.08
C ARG A 10 5.91 -12.13 3.59
N GLY A 11 6.13 -11.36 2.52
CA GLY A 11 7.44 -11.24 1.93
C GLY A 11 7.97 -12.56 1.35
N THR A 12 7.08 -13.43 0.89
CA THR A 12 7.43 -14.72 0.27
C THR A 12 7.42 -14.61 -1.24
N GLU A 13 8.11 -15.52 -1.91
CA GLU A 13 8.07 -15.57 -3.37
C GLU A 13 6.67 -15.85 -3.90
N VAL A 14 6.37 -15.28 -5.06
CA VAL A 14 5.17 -15.61 -5.84
C VAL A 14 5.42 -16.92 -6.58
N PRO A 15 4.50 -17.91 -6.51
CA PRO A 15 4.61 -19.15 -7.27
C PRO A 15 4.78 -18.88 -8.77
N GLU A 16 5.61 -19.68 -9.46
CA GLU A 16 5.99 -19.42 -10.86
C GLU A 16 4.80 -19.33 -11.82
N TRP A 17 3.82 -20.23 -11.66
CA TRP A 17 2.59 -20.26 -12.46
C TRP A 17 1.68 -19.03 -12.28
N LEU A 18 1.94 -18.22 -11.25
CA LEU A 18 1.17 -17.01 -10.93
C LEU A 18 1.88 -15.72 -11.40
N ARG A 19 3.11 -15.84 -11.92
CA ARG A 19 3.97 -14.69 -12.27
C ARG A 19 3.63 -14.06 -13.62
N ASP A 20 3.15 -14.85 -14.58
CA ASP A 20 2.84 -14.39 -15.94
C ASP A 20 1.49 -13.65 -16.05
N GLY A 21 0.69 -13.76 -15.00
CA GLY A 21 -0.67 -13.24 -14.92
C GLY A 21 -1.63 -13.78 -15.97
N GLY A 22 -1.30 -14.92 -16.59
CA GLY A 22 -2.14 -15.59 -17.58
C GLY A 22 -3.46 -16.08 -16.99
N GLU A 23 -3.44 -16.48 -15.71
CA GLU A 23 -4.62 -17.02 -15.02
C GLU A 23 -5.57 -15.96 -14.44
N TYR A 24 -5.24 -14.65 -14.53
CA TYR A 24 -6.09 -13.62 -13.92
C TYR A 24 -7.35 -13.30 -14.72
N GLY A 25 -7.39 -13.62 -16.02
CA GLY A 25 -8.53 -13.33 -16.89
C GLY A 25 -8.80 -11.83 -17.14
N GLU A 26 -7.97 -10.94 -16.60
CA GLU A 26 -8.09 -9.49 -16.74
C GLU A 26 -7.36 -8.99 -18.00
N GLN A 27 -7.90 -7.97 -18.67
CA GLN A 27 -7.30 -7.34 -19.85
C GLN A 27 -7.00 -5.85 -19.62
N GLY A 28 -6.19 -5.25 -20.49
CA GLY A 28 -5.92 -3.81 -20.51
C GLY A 28 -5.14 -3.30 -19.29
N ALA A 29 -5.55 -2.15 -18.76
CA ALA A 29 -4.82 -1.44 -17.70
C ALA A 29 -4.73 -2.25 -16.39
N THR A 30 -5.76 -3.02 -16.03
CA THR A 30 -5.76 -3.80 -14.77
C THR A 30 -4.76 -4.94 -14.80
N ARG A 31 -4.57 -5.58 -15.97
CA ARG A 31 -3.50 -6.59 -16.17
C ARG A 31 -2.11 -6.01 -15.96
N LYS A 32 -1.87 -4.76 -16.40
CA LYS A 32 -0.59 -4.07 -16.16
C LYS A 32 -0.36 -3.82 -14.67
N LEU A 33 -1.41 -3.44 -13.92
CA LEU A 33 -1.32 -3.30 -12.47
C LEU A 33 -1.00 -4.64 -11.78
N ASP A 34 -1.60 -5.74 -12.22
CA ASP A 34 -1.34 -7.07 -11.67
C ASP A 34 0.10 -7.51 -11.92
N ALA A 35 0.65 -7.24 -13.11
CA ALA A 35 2.05 -7.50 -13.41
C ALA A 35 3.00 -6.68 -12.51
N LEU A 36 2.67 -5.41 -12.27
CA LEU A 36 3.42 -4.56 -11.32
C LEU A 36 3.31 -5.08 -9.89
N MET A 37 2.16 -5.62 -9.51
CA MET A 37 1.94 -6.21 -8.20
C MET A 37 2.77 -7.48 -7.99
N VAL A 38 2.90 -8.33 -9.00
CA VAL A 38 3.83 -9.48 -8.98
C VAL A 38 5.28 -8.99 -8.85
N ARG A 39 5.70 -7.99 -9.61
CA ARG A 39 7.05 -7.42 -9.50
C ARG A 39 7.32 -6.84 -8.10
N THR A 40 6.36 -6.12 -7.51
CA THR A 40 6.43 -5.64 -6.12
C THR A 40 6.60 -6.81 -5.13
N ALA A 41 5.88 -7.92 -5.33
CA ALA A 41 6.01 -9.09 -4.46
C ALA A 41 7.42 -9.70 -4.53
N LEU A 42 7.96 -9.84 -5.75
CA LEU A 42 9.31 -10.38 -5.97
C LEU A 42 10.40 -9.48 -5.38
N VAL A 43 10.34 -8.17 -5.62
CA VAL A 43 11.32 -7.24 -5.03
C VAL A 43 11.21 -7.18 -3.51
N ARG A 44 10.00 -7.32 -2.95
CA ARG A 44 9.81 -7.39 -1.50
C ARG A 44 10.43 -8.65 -0.89
N ALA A 45 10.18 -9.82 -1.45
CA ALA A 45 10.80 -11.06 -1.00
C ALA A 45 12.34 -10.98 -1.06
N LYS A 46 12.86 -10.48 -2.18
CA LYS A 46 14.30 -10.23 -2.35
C LYS A 46 14.85 -9.25 -1.32
N SER A 47 14.14 -8.16 -1.04
CA SER A 47 14.58 -7.15 -0.07
C SER A 47 14.75 -7.73 1.33
N LEU A 48 13.82 -8.58 1.78
CA LEU A 48 13.88 -9.20 3.10
C LEU A 48 15.04 -10.20 3.20
N ALA A 49 15.24 -11.02 2.17
CA ALA A 49 16.37 -11.95 2.10
C ALA A 49 17.72 -11.22 2.12
N VAL A 50 17.85 -10.15 1.34
CA VAL A 50 19.09 -9.34 1.25
C VAL A 50 19.35 -8.60 2.57
N PHE A 51 18.37 -7.90 3.13
CA PHE A 51 18.57 -7.08 4.32
C PHE A 51 18.81 -7.94 5.58
N SER A 52 18.19 -9.12 5.70
CA SER A 52 18.46 -10.05 6.80
C SER A 52 19.87 -10.68 6.70
N THR A 53 20.31 -11.05 5.50
CA THR A 53 21.64 -11.65 5.29
C THR A 53 22.78 -10.67 5.61
N ILE A 54 22.62 -9.40 5.22
CA ILE A 54 23.62 -8.34 5.42
C ILE A 54 23.79 -7.97 6.90
N GLN A 55 22.76 -8.19 7.72
CA GLN A 55 22.90 -8.04 9.16
C GLN A 55 23.83 -9.10 9.78
N ILE A 56 24.06 -10.22 9.08
CA ILE A 56 24.77 -11.41 9.61
C ILE A 56 26.21 -11.49 9.10
N ALA A 57 26.48 -11.08 7.86
CA ALA A 57 27.82 -11.12 7.25
C ALA A 57 28.09 -9.84 6.45
N SER A 58 29.35 -9.36 6.46
CA SER A 58 29.78 -8.20 5.65
C SER A 58 30.97 -8.53 4.74
N THR A 59 30.68 -8.91 3.50
CA THR A 59 31.60 -9.48 2.51
C THR A 59 31.80 -8.60 1.26
N GLY A 60 31.29 -7.37 1.25
CA GLY A 60 31.53 -6.39 0.17
C GLY A 60 30.69 -6.59 -1.10
N VAL A 61 30.25 -7.81 -1.42
CA VAL A 61 29.29 -8.12 -2.52
C VAL A 61 27.90 -7.50 -2.26
N GLU A 62 27.62 -7.22 -1.00
CA GLU A 62 26.32 -6.82 -0.46
C GLU A 62 25.84 -5.46 -0.95
N LYS A 63 26.77 -4.53 -1.23
CA LYS A 63 26.41 -3.21 -1.76
C LYS A 63 25.67 -3.32 -3.07
N ASN A 64 26.13 -4.17 -3.99
CA ASN A 64 25.51 -4.34 -5.30
C ASN A 64 24.13 -4.99 -5.18
N LEU A 65 23.97 -5.91 -4.22
CA LEU A 65 22.67 -6.54 -3.94
C LEU A 65 21.66 -5.52 -3.39
N VAL A 66 22.06 -4.71 -2.42
CA VAL A 66 21.21 -3.65 -1.86
C VAL A 66 20.85 -2.61 -2.92
N MET A 67 21.83 -2.12 -3.68
CA MET A 67 21.59 -1.18 -4.77
C MET A 67 20.65 -1.77 -5.84
N GLY A 68 20.81 -3.05 -6.19
CA GLY A 68 19.91 -3.71 -7.14
C GLY A 68 18.47 -3.79 -6.65
N VAL A 69 18.26 -4.02 -5.34
CA VAL A 69 16.92 -3.99 -4.72
C VAL A 69 16.33 -2.57 -4.73
N ILE A 70 17.12 -1.57 -4.37
CA ILE A 70 16.69 -0.16 -4.38
C ILE A 70 16.27 0.25 -5.79
N VAL A 71 17.13 0.02 -6.79
CA VAL A 71 16.87 0.41 -8.18
C VAL A 71 15.61 -0.27 -8.70
N GLU A 72 15.44 -1.58 -8.46
CA GLU A 72 14.23 -2.28 -8.90
C GLU A 72 12.97 -1.72 -8.22
N ALA A 73 13.01 -1.45 -6.92
CA ALA A 73 11.88 -0.86 -6.20
C ALA A 73 11.52 0.53 -6.75
N GLN A 74 12.52 1.35 -7.06
CA GLN A 74 12.32 2.68 -7.65
C GLN A 74 11.74 2.62 -9.07
N ASN A 75 12.21 1.68 -9.89
CA ASN A 75 11.66 1.45 -11.23
C ASN A 75 10.19 1.05 -11.16
N ILE A 76 9.83 0.13 -10.26
CA ILE A 76 8.42 -0.27 -10.10
C ILE A 76 7.56 0.89 -9.59
N ASP A 77 8.05 1.72 -8.66
CA ASP A 77 7.33 2.94 -8.23
C ASP A 77 7.08 3.92 -9.38
N SER A 78 8.10 4.14 -10.23
CA SER A 78 7.94 4.96 -11.45
C SER A 78 6.89 4.37 -12.38
N ASP A 79 6.96 3.06 -12.67
CA ASP A 79 6.00 2.39 -13.54
C ASP A 79 4.56 2.45 -12.99
N LEU A 80 4.40 2.41 -11.66
CA LEU A 80 3.11 2.56 -10.98
C LEU A 80 2.57 4.00 -11.06
N ALA A 81 3.45 5.00 -10.94
CA ALA A 81 3.07 6.41 -11.10
C ALA A 81 2.59 6.69 -12.53
N ASP A 82 3.34 6.24 -13.53
CA ASP A 82 2.99 6.36 -14.94
C ASP A 82 1.67 5.64 -15.25
N TRP A 83 1.52 4.42 -14.71
CA TRP A 83 0.28 3.66 -14.83
C TRP A 83 -0.92 4.42 -14.22
N ALA A 84 -0.76 5.01 -13.04
CA ALA A 84 -1.83 5.74 -12.35
C ALA A 84 -2.28 6.98 -13.12
N GLN A 85 -1.33 7.67 -13.77
CA GLN A 85 -1.61 8.82 -14.64
C GLN A 85 -2.45 8.41 -15.86
N VAL A 86 -2.04 7.34 -16.57
CA VAL A 86 -2.78 6.82 -17.73
C VAL A 86 -4.16 6.31 -17.32
N TYR A 87 -4.24 5.55 -16.23
CA TYR A 87 -5.51 5.02 -15.72
C TYR A 87 -6.50 6.13 -15.35
N SER A 88 -6.01 7.19 -14.70
CA SER A 88 -6.83 8.35 -14.34
C SER A 88 -7.28 9.15 -15.56
N GLY A 89 -6.42 9.30 -16.58
CA GLY A 89 -6.75 9.98 -17.83
C GLY A 89 -7.79 9.24 -18.67
N SER A 90 -7.66 7.91 -18.79
CA SER A 90 -8.60 7.07 -19.55
C SER A 90 -10.02 7.12 -18.99
N MET A 91 -10.17 7.12 -17.66
CA MET A 91 -11.48 7.10 -16.99
C MET A 91 -12.22 8.45 -17.05
N LEU A 92 -11.51 9.57 -17.23
CA LEU A 92 -12.13 10.88 -17.41
C LEU A 92 -12.76 11.05 -18.81
N SER A 93 -12.31 10.26 -19.79
CA SER A 93 -12.86 10.28 -21.15
C SER A 93 -14.18 9.52 -21.29
N ASP A 94 -14.45 8.54 -20.40
CA ASP A 94 -15.65 7.68 -20.43
C ASP A 94 -16.74 8.12 -19.44
N ALA A 95 -16.52 9.23 -18.72
CA ALA A 95 -17.44 9.70 -17.69
C ALA A 95 -18.63 10.46 -18.30
N ASP A 96 -19.62 9.71 -18.76
CA ASP A 96 -21.00 10.20 -18.86
C ASP A 96 -21.46 10.59 -17.44
N ALA A 97 -21.85 11.86 -17.25
CA ALA A 97 -21.94 12.54 -15.95
C ALA A 97 -22.99 11.98 -14.94
N ASN A 98 -23.61 10.83 -15.22
CA ASN A 98 -24.80 10.33 -14.53
C ASN A 98 -24.64 8.94 -13.85
N LEU A 99 -23.43 8.40 -13.66
CA LEU A 99 -23.23 7.15 -12.89
C LEU A 99 -22.28 7.32 -11.66
N PRO A 100 -22.77 7.84 -10.51
CA PRO A 100 -21.88 8.56 -9.57
C PRO A 100 -21.16 7.71 -8.50
N SER A 101 -21.69 6.54 -8.11
CA SER A 101 -21.20 5.83 -6.91
C SER A 101 -20.35 4.58 -7.21
N ALA A 102 -20.81 3.69 -8.09
CA ALA A 102 -20.12 2.43 -8.39
C ALA A 102 -18.75 2.61 -9.06
N ILE A 103 -18.62 3.60 -9.96
CA ILE A 103 -17.36 3.94 -10.63
C ILE A 103 -16.37 4.54 -9.62
N THR A 104 -16.84 5.44 -8.76
CA THR A 104 -16.05 6.08 -7.70
C THR A 104 -15.44 5.06 -6.74
N TYR A 105 -16.22 4.06 -6.30
CA TYR A 105 -15.72 3.05 -5.37
C TYR A 105 -14.77 2.03 -6.01
N THR A 106 -15.04 1.66 -7.27
CA THR A 106 -14.14 0.79 -8.04
C THR A 106 -12.81 1.49 -8.27
N ARG A 107 -12.84 2.78 -8.62
CA ARG A 107 -11.66 3.64 -8.75
C ARG A 107 -10.88 3.74 -7.45
N ALA A 108 -11.54 4.02 -6.32
CA ALA A 108 -10.88 4.08 -5.01
C ALA A 108 -10.19 2.75 -4.66
N GLY A 109 -10.83 1.62 -4.97
CA GLY A 109 -10.24 0.30 -4.76
C GLY A 109 -9.02 0.01 -5.62
N ILE A 110 -9.04 0.44 -6.88
CA ILE A 110 -7.94 0.22 -7.82
C ILE A 110 -6.77 1.17 -7.53
N LEU A 111 -7.03 2.46 -7.35
CA LEU A 111 -6.01 3.44 -6.97
C LEU A 111 -5.45 3.13 -5.58
N GLY A 112 -6.27 2.65 -4.65
CA GLY A 112 -5.81 2.23 -3.34
C GLY A 112 -4.80 1.09 -3.41
N ARG A 113 -4.95 0.14 -4.35
CA ARG A 113 -3.94 -0.91 -4.58
C ARG A 113 -2.65 -0.30 -5.12
N CYS A 114 -2.75 0.57 -6.12
CA CYS A 114 -1.57 1.24 -6.69
C CYS A 114 -0.80 2.01 -5.61
N CYS A 115 -1.49 2.82 -4.80
CA CYS A 115 -0.86 3.56 -3.70
C CYS A 115 -0.18 2.63 -2.69
N ALA A 116 -0.82 1.51 -2.32
CA ALA A 116 -0.21 0.54 -1.42
C ALA A 116 1.08 -0.07 -1.99
N LEU A 117 1.12 -0.40 -3.29
CA LEU A 117 2.32 -0.90 -3.95
C LEU A 117 3.45 0.14 -3.97
N ARG A 118 3.10 1.40 -4.27
CA ARG A 118 4.04 2.53 -4.23
C ARG A 118 4.60 2.78 -2.83
N ILE A 119 3.76 2.68 -1.79
CA ILE A 119 4.20 2.77 -0.38
C ILE A 119 5.21 1.66 -0.05
N ILE A 120 4.93 0.42 -0.45
CA ILE A 120 5.85 -0.72 -0.24
C ILE A 120 7.21 -0.45 -0.90
N ASN A 121 7.20 -0.07 -2.17
CA ASN A 121 8.43 0.11 -2.95
C ASN A 121 9.28 1.29 -2.43
N ASN A 122 8.64 2.39 -2.04
CA ASN A 122 9.35 3.50 -1.41
C ASN A 122 9.88 3.11 -0.03
N SER A 123 9.13 2.33 0.76
CA SER A 123 9.63 1.80 2.04
C SER A 123 10.83 0.86 1.88
N ILE A 124 10.83 -0.02 0.86
CA ILE A 124 11.97 -0.87 0.53
C ILE A 124 13.19 -0.01 0.18
N SER A 125 13.00 1.05 -0.59
CA SER A 125 14.08 1.96 -0.98
C SER A 125 14.69 2.65 0.25
N ILE A 126 13.86 3.17 1.16
CA ILE A 126 14.33 3.82 2.39
C ILE A 126 15.11 2.83 3.26
N ARG A 127 14.60 1.61 3.48
CA ARG A 127 15.33 0.55 4.20
C ARG A 127 16.66 0.18 3.55
N GLY A 128 16.68 0.12 2.22
CA GLY A 128 17.92 -0.13 1.47
C GLY A 128 18.95 0.97 1.71
N PHE A 129 18.52 2.24 1.69
CA PHE A 129 19.38 3.36 2.03
C PHE A 129 19.86 3.32 3.48
N ASP A 130 18.99 2.99 4.44
CA ASP A 130 19.38 2.79 5.84
C ASP A 130 20.46 1.71 5.95
N THR A 131 20.31 0.60 5.22
CA THR A 131 21.30 -0.50 5.17
C THR A 131 22.64 -0.03 4.59
N LEU A 132 22.61 0.80 3.54
CA LEU A 132 23.83 1.36 2.95
C LEU A 132 24.60 2.25 3.93
N VAL A 133 23.90 3.11 4.67
CA VAL A 133 24.52 4.04 5.63
C VAL A 133 24.99 3.29 6.87
N HIS A 134 24.11 2.52 7.51
CA HIS A 134 24.37 1.99 8.85
C HIS A 134 25.14 0.68 8.83
N THR A 135 24.91 -0.19 7.85
CA THR A 135 25.57 -1.50 7.78
C THR A 135 26.79 -1.46 6.87
N LEU A 136 26.66 -0.84 5.70
CA LEU A 136 27.71 -0.80 4.68
C LEU A 136 28.57 0.48 4.71
N LYS A 137 28.38 1.33 5.73
CA LYS A 137 29.17 2.53 6.04
C LYS A 137 29.39 3.46 4.83
N GLN A 138 28.39 3.59 3.96
CA GLN A 138 28.45 4.51 2.81
C GLN A 138 28.36 5.98 3.28
N PRO A 139 28.88 6.95 2.49
CA PRO A 139 28.83 8.36 2.86
C PRO A 139 27.39 8.84 3.08
N THR A 140 27.10 9.30 4.29
CA THR A 140 25.74 9.67 4.71
C THR A 140 25.13 10.81 3.89
N TRP A 141 25.95 11.76 3.41
CA TRP A 141 25.44 12.95 2.72
C TRP A 141 24.76 12.65 1.38
N CYS A 142 25.26 11.69 0.59
CA CYS A 142 24.60 11.29 -0.66
C CYS A 142 23.30 10.54 -0.38
N VAL A 143 23.30 9.69 0.65
CA VAL A 143 22.19 8.78 0.94
C VAL A 143 21.05 9.49 1.67
N ALA A 144 21.37 10.46 2.54
CA ALA A 144 20.39 11.25 3.29
C ALA A 144 19.44 12.03 2.38
N VAL A 145 19.96 12.65 1.31
CA VAL A 145 19.12 13.37 0.33
C VAL A 145 18.12 12.42 -0.32
N LEU A 146 18.59 11.24 -0.74
CA LEU A 146 17.72 10.24 -1.38
C LEU A 146 16.69 9.67 -0.40
N GLN A 147 17.04 9.47 0.88
CA GLN A 147 16.10 9.06 1.93
C GLN A 147 15.01 10.10 2.16
N VAL A 148 15.38 11.38 2.27
CA VAL A 148 14.41 12.49 2.45
C VAL A 148 13.46 12.55 1.27
N THR A 149 13.97 12.55 0.04
CA THR A 149 13.13 12.56 -1.17
C THR A 149 12.16 11.37 -1.21
N ARG A 150 12.61 10.18 -0.81
CA ARG A 150 11.74 9.01 -0.76
C ARG A 150 10.72 9.06 0.37
N GLY A 151 11.07 9.66 1.50
CA GLY A 151 10.13 9.98 2.58
C GLY A 151 9.01 10.91 2.12
N ASP A 152 9.35 11.98 1.39
CA ASP A 152 8.39 12.94 0.86
C ASP A 152 7.45 12.31 -0.19
N ILE A 153 7.99 11.47 -1.08
CA ILE A 153 7.19 10.70 -2.04
C ILE A 153 6.24 9.76 -1.29
N LEU A 154 6.74 9.00 -0.32
CA LEU A 154 5.95 8.06 0.46
C LEU A 154 4.80 8.75 1.20
N GLU A 155 5.05 9.92 1.77
CA GLU A 155 4.04 10.75 2.43
C GLU A 155 3.00 11.29 1.44
N THR A 156 3.44 11.71 0.25
CA THR A 156 2.56 12.15 -0.84
C THR A 156 1.63 11.03 -1.27
N VAL A 157 2.15 9.82 -1.49
CA VAL A 157 1.36 8.65 -1.88
C VAL A 157 0.36 8.24 -0.79
N ALA A 158 0.71 8.38 0.48
CA ALA A 158 -0.22 8.12 1.58
C ALA A 158 -1.38 9.13 1.63
N LYS A 159 -1.09 10.41 1.34
CA LYS A 159 -2.13 11.44 1.19
C LYS A 159 -3.00 11.20 -0.05
N GLU A 160 -2.44 10.73 -1.15
CA GLU A 160 -3.19 10.29 -2.34
C GLU A 160 -4.12 9.10 -2.01
N LEU A 161 -3.65 8.13 -1.22
CA LEU A 161 -4.49 7.03 -0.75
C LEU A 161 -5.66 7.58 0.06
N LEU A 162 -5.40 8.45 1.04
CA LEU A 162 -6.44 9.08 1.87
C LEU A 162 -7.45 9.87 1.03
N SER A 163 -6.99 10.67 0.07
CA SER A 163 -7.87 11.47 -0.79
C SER A 163 -8.73 10.57 -1.69
N SER A 164 -8.16 9.50 -2.24
CA SER A 164 -8.88 8.58 -3.13
C SER A 164 -10.01 7.82 -2.43
N ILE A 165 -9.88 7.57 -1.12
CA ILE A 165 -10.89 6.84 -0.34
C ILE A 165 -11.84 7.76 0.43
N SER A 166 -11.50 9.05 0.59
CA SER A 166 -12.30 10.01 1.36
C SER A 166 -13.80 10.01 1.02
N PRO A 167 -14.23 9.93 -0.26
CA PRO A 167 -15.66 9.88 -0.62
C PRO A 167 -16.42 8.65 -0.09
N ILE A 168 -15.71 7.57 0.28
CA ILE A 168 -16.32 6.36 0.87
C ILE A 168 -16.68 6.59 2.34
N PHE A 169 -15.91 7.43 3.03
CA PHE A 169 -16.08 7.70 4.45
C PHE A 169 -16.90 8.97 4.71
N ASP A 170 -17.36 9.66 3.66
CA ASP A 170 -18.23 10.83 3.80
C ASP A 170 -19.58 10.38 4.38
N PRO A 171 -20.05 10.96 5.50
CA PRO A 171 -21.34 10.68 6.10
C PRO A 171 -22.56 10.99 5.21
N ALA A 172 -22.39 11.67 4.08
CA ALA A 172 -23.41 11.89 3.05
C ALA A 172 -23.34 10.86 1.89
N SER A 173 -22.33 9.99 1.88
CA SER A 173 -22.13 8.98 0.85
C SER A 173 -23.08 7.80 1.00
N SER A 174 -23.62 7.29 -0.10
CA SER A 174 -24.40 6.04 -0.13
C SER A 174 -23.60 4.79 0.28
N ALA A 175 -22.28 4.91 0.39
CA ALA A 175 -21.38 3.84 0.86
C ALA A 175 -21.21 3.82 2.39
N CYS A 176 -21.76 4.80 3.10
CA CYS A 176 -21.51 5.05 4.50
C CYS A 176 -22.84 5.17 5.25
N ASP A 177 -23.17 4.16 6.04
CA ASP A 177 -24.30 4.22 6.96
C ASP A 177 -23.88 4.88 8.27
N ARG A 178 -24.75 5.75 8.81
CA ARG A 178 -24.59 6.29 10.16
C ARG A 178 -25.29 5.37 11.14
N VAL A 179 -24.51 4.71 11.99
CA VAL A 179 -25.04 3.93 13.11
C VAL A 179 -24.99 4.80 14.35
N VAL A 180 -26.15 5.14 14.89
CA VAL A 180 -26.25 5.85 16.17
C VAL A 180 -26.23 4.81 17.27
N LEU A 181 -25.13 4.78 18.04
CA LEU A 181 -25.00 3.95 19.22
C LEU A 181 -25.33 4.80 20.46
N HIS A 182 -26.19 4.25 21.31
CA HIS A 182 -26.46 4.80 22.63
C HIS A 182 -25.72 3.95 23.66
N GLU A 183 -24.65 4.49 24.23
CA GLU A 183 -23.87 3.85 25.29
C GLU A 183 -23.78 4.79 26.49
N ASN A 184 -24.20 4.32 27.67
CA ASN A 184 -24.06 5.03 28.95
C ASN A 184 -24.59 6.49 28.96
N GLY A 185 -25.71 6.75 28.27
CA GLY A 185 -26.32 8.08 28.19
C GLY A 185 -25.64 9.06 27.22
N ALA A 186 -24.57 8.63 26.54
CA ALA A 186 -23.95 9.37 25.45
C ALA A 186 -24.38 8.80 24.09
N THR A 187 -24.67 9.70 23.15
CA THR A 187 -24.97 9.35 21.76
C THR A 187 -23.68 9.42 20.95
N ARG A 188 -23.22 8.28 20.42
CA ARG A 188 -22.06 8.20 19.54
C ARG A 188 -22.52 7.84 18.13
N VAL A 189 -22.14 8.65 17.14
CA VAL A 189 -22.40 8.34 15.72
C VAL A 189 -21.17 7.61 15.18
N GLU A 190 -21.33 6.34 14.85
CA GLU A 190 -20.32 5.55 14.16
C GLU A 190 -20.62 5.48 12.67
N LEU A 191 -19.58 5.67 11.86
CA LEU A 191 -19.65 5.50 10.42
C LEU A 191 -19.41 4.02 10.13
N ARG A 192 -20.29 3.41 9.35
CA ARG A 192 -20.16 2.02 8.91
C ARG A 192 -20.16 1.96 7.39
N ILE A 193 -19.09 1.40 6.83
CA ILE A 193 -18.97 1.27 5.38
C ILE A 193 -19.60 -0.05 4.95
N VAL A 194 -20.19 -0.06 3.75
CA VAL A 194 -20.69 -1.28 3.13
C VAL A 194 -19.58 -2.36 3.11
N PRO A 195 -19.81 -3.58 3.65
CA PRO A 195 -18.76 -4.58 3.83
C PRO A 195 -17.98 -4.93 2.55
N ARG A 196 -18.62 -4.84 1.38
CA ARG A 196 -17.97 -5.06 0.09
C ARG A 196 -16.82 -4.05 -0.15
N LEU A 197 -17.01 -2.79 0.19
CA LEU A 197 -15.99 -1.75 0.06
C LEU A 197 -14.91 -1.90 1.12
N SER A 198 -15.30 -2.26 2.33
CA SER A 198 -14.36 -2.57 3.42
C SER A 198 -13.36 -3.66 3.00
N ARG A 199 -13.82 -4.74 2.33
CA ARG A 199 -12.92 -5.78 1.80
C ARG A 199 -11.94 -5.26 0.75
N ILE A 200 -12.36 -4.30 -0.07
CA ILE A 200 -11.53 -3.72 -1.12
C ILE A 200 -10.43 -2.85 -0.52
N LEU A 201 -10.74 -2.08 0.53
CA LEU A 201 -9.84 -1.12 1.15
C LEU A 201 -8.91 -1.73 2.21
N ALA A 202 -9.34 -2.81 2.87
CA ALA A 202 -8.64 -3.39 4.01
C ALA A 202 -7.16 -3.64 3.72
N TRP A 203 -6.85 -4.27 2.58
CA TRP A 203 -5.47 -4.59 2.23
C TRP A 203 -4.60 -3.35 2.03
N SER A 204 -5.08 -2.35 1.29
CA SER A 204 -4.29 -1.15 0.99
C SER A 204 -4.02 -0.31 2.24
N LEU A 205 -5.03 -0.17 3.10
CA LEU A 205 -4.89 0.52 4.37
C LEU A 205 -3.96 -0.23 5.33
N LEU A 206 -4.08 -1.55 5.39
CA LEU A 206 -3.21 -2.40 6.20
C LEU A 206 -1.73 -2.27 5.80
N ILE A 207 -1.44 -2.25 4.49
CA ILE A 207 -0.09 -1.99 3.97
C ILE A 207 0.41 -0.61 4.40
N ALA A 208 -0.42 0.42 4.24
CA ALA A 208 -0.04 1.79 4.57
C ALA A 208 0.31 1.91 6.06
N ILE A 209 -0.55 1.44 6.97
CA ILE A 209 -0.30 1.56 8.43
C ILE A 209 0.92 0.75 8.89
N SER A 210 1.27 -0.33 8.20
CA SER A 210 2.39 -1.22 8.54
C SER A 210 3.75 -0.70 8.06
N THR A 211 3.78 0.49 7.47
CA THR A 211 5.00 1.08 6.90
C THR A 211 5.63 2.05 7.88
N ASP A 212 6.90 1.81 8.23
CA ASP A 212 7.60 2.47 9.35
C ASP A 212 7.92 3.97 9.13
N TYR A 213 7.86 4.44 7.88
CA TYR A 213 8.36 5.77 7.48
C TYR A 213 7.29 6.85 7.25
N LEU A 214 6.02 6.54 7.53
CA LEU A 214 4.95 7.54 7.42
C LEU A 214 5.00 8.58 8.55
N ASN A 215 4.59 9.81 8.24
CA ASN A 215 4.35 10.81 9.27
C ASN A 215 3.31 10.27 10.30
N PRO A 216 3.54 10.49 11.61
CA PRO A 216 2.62 10.04 12.66
C PRO A 216 1.16 10.45 12.44
N ASP A 217 0.91 11.68 12.00
CA ASP A 217 -0.44 12.21 11.81
C ASP A 217 -1.16 11.50 10.66
N THR A 218 -0.47 11.32 9.54
CA THR A 218 -0.97 10.58 8.38
C THR A 218 -1.21 9.11 8.71
N ARG A 219 -0.30 8.49 9.46
CA ARG A 219 -0.48 7.12 9.95
C ARG A 219 -1.70 6.99 10.86
N GLU A 220 -1.92 7.95 11.75
CA GLU A 220 -3.07 7.93 12.66
C GLU A 220 -4.39 8.09 11.90
N LEU A 221 -4.45 8.98 10.91
CA LEU A 221 -5.61 9.08 10.03
C LEU A 221 -5.88 7.77 9.28
N LEU A 222 -4.85 7.12 8.72
CA LEU A 222 -4.98 5.82 8.07
C LEU A 222 -5.46 4.72 9.03
N LYS A 223 -4.98 4.72 10.28
CA LYS A 223 -5.44 3.81 11.34
C LYS A 223 -6.92 4.00 11.66
N GLN A 224 -7.37 5.25 11.78
CA GLN A 224 -8.78 5.57 12.00
C GLN A 224 -9.65 5.04 10.84
N ARG A 225 -9.21 5.21 9.60
CA ARG A 225 -9.91 4.63 8.42
C ARG A 225 -9.93 3.11 8.45
N LEU A 226 -8.81 2.47 8.81
CA LEU A 226 -8.74 1.00 8.89
C LEU A 226 -9.61 0.45 10.03
N LYS A 227 -9.74 1.18 11.14
CA LYS A 227 -10.63 0.82 12.26
C LYS A 227 -12.08 0.74 11.79
N THR A 228 -12.58 1.78 11.12
CA THR A 228 -13.92 1.77 10.51
C THR A 228 -14.10 0.59 9.54
N VAL A 229 -13.07 0.27 8.75
CA VAL A 229 -13.08 -0.89 7.83
C VAL A 229 -13.16 -2.22 8.61
N ALA A 230 -12.38 -2.39 9.67
CA ALA A 230 -12.38 -3.60 10.50
C ALA A 230 -13.70 -3.80 11.23
N ASP A 231 -14.28 -2.74 11.79
CA ASP A 231 -15.59 -2.76 12.46
C ASP A 231 -16.71 -3.14 11.48
N SER A 232 -16.62 -2.63 10.25
CA SER A 232 -17.57 -2.97 9.17
C SER A 232 -17.47 -4.45 8.76
N LEU A 233 -16.26 -5.01 8.74
CA LEU A 233 -16.01 -6.41 8.40
C LEU A 233 -16.27 -7.38 9.57
N ARG A 234 -16.33 -6.88 10.81
CA ARG A 234 -16.33 -7.68 12.04
C ARG A 234 -15.15 -8.66 12.08
N ASP A 235 -13.99 -8.18 11.66
CA ASP A 235 -12.77 -8.98 11.58
C ASP A 235 -11.89 -8.73 12.83
N PRO A 236 -11.87 -9.67 13.80
CA PRO A 236 -11.12 -9.50 15.04
C PRO A 236 -9.60 -9.53 14.82
N ILE A 237 -9.13 -10.20 13.76
CA ILE A 237 -7.71 -10.24 13.41
C ILE A 237 -7.27 -8.88 12.88
N LEU A 238 -8.10 -8.25 12.04
CA LEU A 238 -7.80 -6.91 11.55
C LEU A 238 -7.82 -5.89 12.69
N GLN A 239 -8.73 -6.04 13.66
CA GLN A 239 -8.77 -5.17 14.85
C GLN A 239 -7.51 -5.32 15.71
N SER A 240 -6.99 -6.53 15.93
CA SER A 240 -5.76 -6.73 16.70
C SER A 240 -4.54 -6.10 16.01
N LEU A 241 -4.43 -6.26 14.69
CA LEU A 241 -3.33 -5.68 13.89
C LEU A 241 -3.30 -4.14 13.93
N ILE A 242 -4.45 -3.48 14.06
CA ILE A 242 -4.52 -2.02 14.19
C ILE A 242 -3.91 -1.56 15.52
N VAL A 243 -4.18 -2.30 16.61
CA VAL A 243 -3.71 -1.99 17.96
C VAL A 243 -2.22 -2.26 18.10
N GLU A 244 -1.75 -3.39 17.58
CA GLU A 244 -0.32 -3.74 17.58
C GLU A 244 0.50 -2.78 16.71
N GLY A 245 -0.14 -2.09 15.76
CA GLY A 245 0.46 -1.03 14.94
C GLY A 245 1.60 -1.51 14.04
N LYS A 246 1.84 -2.82 14.02
CA LYS A 246 2.84 -3.52 13.23
C LYS A 246 2.25 -4.86 12.87
N ILE A 247 2.27 -5.19 11.59
CA ILE A 247 2.31 -6.60 11.23
C ILE A 247 3.74 -7.03 11.54
N HIS A 248 3.91 -7.92 12.52
CA HIS A 248 5.18 -8.62 12.70
C HIS A 248 5.50 -9.34 11.39
N PHE A 249 6.52 -8.86 10.69
CA PHE A 249 7.13 -9.51 9.54
C PHE A 249 8.48 -10.07 9.98
#